data_AF-A0A7J2HZJ6-F1
#
_entry.id   AF-A0A7J2HZJ6-F1
#
_cell.length_a   1.000
_cell.length_b   1.000
_cell.length_c   1.000
_cell.angle_alpha   90.00
_cell.angle_beta   90.00
_cell.angle_gamma   90.00
#
_symmetry.space_group_name_H-M   'P 1'
#
loop_
_entity.id
_entity.type
_entity.pdbx_description
1 polymer ?
#
loop_
_entity_poly.entity_id
_entity_poly.type
_entity_poly.pdbx_seq_one_letter_code
_entity_poly.pdbx_strand_id
1 'polypeptide(L)' 'VEWLDLGTPEAMWIFEVEDFGPLVVAIDSHGNNLFLDVQKKVEENRQKIYQKLGLSL' A
#
# COMPACT_ATOMS: atom_id res chain seq x y z
N VAL A 1 -24.07 9.21 9.48
CA VAL A 1 -23.01 9.88 8.68
C VAL A 1 -22.64 11.14 9.43
N GLU A 2 -21.35 11.42 9.53
CA GLU A 2 -20.81 12.61 10.18
C GLU A 2 -20.09 13.49 9.14
N TRP A 3 -20.00 14.80 9.37
CA TRP A 3 -19.27 15.77 8.52
C TRP A 3 -19.71 15.82 7.05
N LEU A 4 -21.02 15.77 6.81
CA LEU A 4 -21.60 15.81 5.46
C LEU A 4 -21.27 17.10 4.68
N ASP A 5 -20.95 18.17 5.38
CA ASP A 5 -20.51 19.44 4.81
C ASP A 5 -19.18 19.35 4.04
N LEU A 6 -18.37 18.31 4.28
CA LEU A 6 -17.17 18.01 3.48
C LEU A 6 -17.48 17.52 2.07
N GLY A 7 -18.74 17.15 1.80
CA GLY A 7 -19.17 16.52 0.56
C GLY A 7 -19.45 15.02 0.74
N THR A 8 -20.32 14.48 -0.10
CA THR A 8 -20.73 13.06 -0.06
C THR A 8 -19.54 12.07 -0.07
N PRO A 9 -18.48 12.24 -0.90
CA PRO A 9 -17.33 11.33 -0.88
C PRO A 9 -16.43 11.47 0.35
N GLU A 10 -16.30 12.68 0.90
CA GLU A 10 -15.35 13.01 1.95
C GLU A 10 -15.94 12.92 3.38
N ALA A 11 -17.25 12.80 3.51
CA ALA A 11 -17.93 12.62 4.79
C ALA A 11 -17.50 11.31 5.50
N MET A 12 -17.59 11.29 6.84
CA MET A 12 -17.30 10.09 7.62
C MET A 12 -18.53 9.17 7.65
N TRP A 13 -18.46 8.10 6.89
CA TRP A 13 -19.51 7.09 6.81
C TRP A 13 -19.28 5.99 7.86
N ILE A 14 -20.36 5.65 8.56
CA ILE A 14 -20.39 4.58 9.57
C ILE A 14 -21.21 3.45 8.95
N PHE A 15 -20.57 2.31 8.72
CA PHE A 15 -21.19 1.14 8.11
C PHE A 15 -21.15 -0.06 9.06
N GLU A 16 -22.22 -0.84 9.03
CA GLU A 16 -22.22 -2.23 9.51
C GLU A 16 -22.05 -3.12 8.27
N VAL A 17 -21.16 -4.12 8.35
CA VAL A 17 -20.80 -4.98 7.22
C VAL A 17 -20.77 -6.44 7.65
N GLU A 18 -21.05 -7.34 6.71
CA GLU A 18 -20.98 -8.79 6.88
C GLU A 18 -20.03 -9.33 5.80
N ASP A 19 -19.11 -10.23 6.17
CA ASP A 19 -18.11 -10.84 5.28
C ASP A 19 -17.34 -9.86 4.36
N PHE A 20 -16.98 -8.67 4.89
CA PHE A 20 -16.27 -7.65 4.10
C PHE A 20 -14.82 -8.06 3.81
N GLY A 21 -14.57 -8.51 2.59
CA GLY A 21 -13.25 -8.96 2.14
C GLY A 21 -13.29 -9.79 0.86
N PRO A 22 -12.15 -10.43 0.48
CA PRO A 22 -10.95 -10.59 1.29
C PRO A 22 -10.11 -9.31 1.38
N LEU A 23 -9.55 -9.04 2.56
CA LEU A 23 -8.58 -7.99 2.78
C LEU A 23 -7.23 -8.61 3.12
N VAL A 24 -6.14 -7.98 2.66
CA VAL A 24 -4.77 -8.41 2.95
C VAL A 24 -4.17 -7.47 4.00
N VAL A 25 -3.58 -8.04 5.05
CA VAL A 25 -2.80 -7.27 6.03
C VAL A 25 -1.50 -6.83 5.37
N ALA A 26 -1.50 -5.60 4.84
CA ALA A 26 -0.31 -5.03 4.18
C ALA A 26 0.69 -4.42 5.18
N ILE A 27 0.21 -3.96 6.34
CA ILE A 27 1.00 -3.40 7.43
C ILE A 27 0.44 -3.95 8.74
N ASP A 28 1.29 -4.43 9.63
CA ASP A 28 0.88 -4.92 10.94
C ASP A 28 1.37 -4.03 12.11
N SER A 29 0.92 -4.34 13.32
CA SER A 29 1.29 -3.62 14.55
C SER A 29 2.68 -3.98 15.10
N HIS A 30 3.42 -4.87 14.44
CA HIS A 30 4.78 -5.27 14.81
C HIS A 30 5.84 -4.59 13.95
N GLY A 31 5.43 -3.70 13.03
CA GLY A 31 6.31 -2.95 12.15
C GLY A 31 6.58 -3.63 10.80
N ASN A 32 5.90 -4.74 10.48
CA ASN A 32 6.02 -5.36 9.16
C ASN A 32 5.21 -4.54 8.13
N ASN A 33 5.77 -4.37 6.92
CA ASN A 33 5.15 -3.60 5.84
C ASN A 33 5.48 -4.21 4.47
N LEU A 34 4.46 -4.81 3.84
CA LEU A 34 4.56 -5.48 2.54
C LEU A 34 5.04 -4.54 1.42
N PHE A 35 4.67 -3.26 1.45
CA PHE A 35 5.08 -2.30 0.42
C PHE A 35 6.57 -1.99 0.49
N LEU A 36 7.14 -1.88 1.69
CA LEU A 36 8.58 -1.66 1.88
C LEU A 36 9.38 -2.88 1.41
N ASP A 37 8.89 -4.09 1.68
CA ASP A 37 9.53 -5.32 1.21
C ASP A 37 9.54 -5.39 -0.33
N VAL A 38 8.42 -5.05 -0.97
CA VAL A 38 8.33 -4.98 -2.43
C VAL A 38 9.26 -3.91 -2.97
N GLN A 39 9.27 -2.71 -2.40
CA GLN A 39 10.14 -1.62 -2.82
C GLN A 39 11.62 -2.00 -2.75
N LYS A 40 12.05 -2.67 -1.67
CA LYS A 40 13.41 -3.17 -1.52
C LYS A 40 13.77 -4.17 -2.62
N LYS A 41 12.91 -5.14 -2.88
CA LYS A 41 13.12 -6.13 -3.96
C LYS A 41 13.18 -5.48 -5.33
N VAL A 42 12.32 -4.49 -5.58
CA VAL A 42 12.31 -3.72 -6.83
C VAL A 42 13.63 -2.98 -7.01
N GLU A 43 14.14 -2.33 -5.95
CA GLU A 43 15.41 -1.62 -5.99
C GLU A 43 16.59 -2.56 -6.27
N GLU A 44 16.67 -3.70 -5.55
CA GLU A 44 17.70 -4.71 -5.79
C GLU A 44 17.66 -5.24 -7.23
N ASN A 45 16.46 -5.43 -7.78
CA ASN A 45 16.29 -5.87 -9.16
C ASN A 45 16.66 -4.79 -10.17
N ARG A 46 16.31 -3.53 -9.90
CA ARG A 46 16.69 -2.38 -10.72
C ARG A 46 18.21 -2.31 -10.87
N GLN A 47 18.94 -2.45 -9.76
CA GLN A 47 20.40 -2.42 -9.76
C GLN A 47 21.00 -3.54 -10.63
N LYS A 48 20.50 -4.77 -10.49
CA LYS A 48 20.93 -5.92 -11.31
C LYS A 48 20.67 -5.68 -12.80
N ILE A 49 19.55 -5.06 -13.15
CA ILE A 49 19.20 -4.76 -14.54
C ILE A 49 20.16 -3.71 -15.11
N TYR A 50 20.44 -2.64 -14.38
CA TYR A 50 21.32 -1.56 -14.88
C TYR A 50 22.74 -2.07 -15.14
N GLN A 51 23.26 -2.91 -14.24
CA GLN A 51 24.55 -3.58 -14.43
C GLN A 51 24.57 -4.44 -15.71
N LYS A 52 23.51 -5.22 -15.98
CA LYS A 52 23.40 -6.04 -17.21
C LYS A 52 23.32 -5.19 -18.47
N LEU A 53 22.76 -4.00 -18.40
CA LEU A 53 22.65 -3.07 -19.52
C LEU A 53 23.91 -2.21 -19.70
N GLY A 54 24.92 -2.35 -18.83
CA GLY A 54 26.14 -1.53 -18.88
C GLY A 54 25.91 -0.06 -18.52
N LEU A 55 24.82 0.25 -17.82
CA LEU A 55 24.51 1.60 -17.34
C LEU A 55 25.16 1.77 -15.96
N SER A 56 25.94 2.84 -15.78
CA SER A 56 26.41 3.22 -14.44
C SER A 56 25.24 3.78 -13.63
N LEU A 57 25.07 3.28 -12.40
CA LEU A 57 24.22 3.92 -11.39
C LEU A 57 24.93 5.12 -10.78
#